data_AF-A0A840TPX7-F1
#
_entry.id   AF-A0A840TPX7-F1
#
_cell.length_a   1.000
_cell.length_b   1.000
_cell.length_c   1.000
_cell.angle_alpha   90.00
_cell.angle_beta   90.00
_cell.angle_gamma   90.00
#
_symmetry.space_group_name_H-M   'P 1'
#
loop_
_entity.id
_entity.type
_entity.pdbx_description
1 polymer ?
#
loop_
_entity_poly.entity_id
_entity_poly.type
_entity_poly.pdbx_seq_one_letter_code
_entity_poly.pdbx_strand_id
1 'polypeptide(L)'
;MAQNSRRDFLKKSTLGVSTLGATTLGVSTLGLTGLSAQAEVLPKPQVPHPARQVWVATLTQHNMEGTSCEQVIQAALKQMENALPFRPDIICLPEVFHVAGVKGGRPSITQTAEDGSGKVIGPFQAFAKQHRCYVICSVYALENGRYYNSAFVIDRQGQVVGKYHKIRPTTGEMDKGISPGPLDPPVFKTDFGTIGIQTCFDIEWPDGWRRLRQKGAELVFWTSAFAGGKMVNTMAWLNKYPVVSSTRKGTTKICDVTGEELAVSGSYSRWGVCAPINLEKVFLHTYPYNQQFPAIQQKYGQKVRIYTLHEEEFSIIESMDPEVKVADIMREFNLKTHEEHMQIAENEQKKFWL
;
A
#
# COMPACT_ATOMS: atom_id res chain seq x y z
N MET A 1 -39.01 -28.53 36.64
CA MET A 1 -38.52 -29.93 36.72
C MET A 1 -38.85 -30.58 35.39
N ALA A 2 -37.96 -31.14 34.57
CA ALA A 2 -36.53 -31.41 34.66
C ALA A 2 -35.93 -31.34 33.22
N GLN A 3 -34.64 -31.00 33.13
CA GLN A 3 -33.79 -30.98 31.94
C GLN A 3 -33.48 -32.40 31.42
N ASN A 4 -33.11 -32.52 30.13
CA ASN A 4 -31.89 -33.19 29.61
C ASN A 4 -32.07 -33.65 28.16
N SER A 5 -31.04 -33.82 27.33
CA SER A 5 -29.78 -33.13 27.04
C SER A 5 -29.27 -33.77 25.73
N ARG A 6 -28.55 -33.01 24.89
CA ARG A 6 -28.09 -33.36 23.53
C ARG A 6 -27.00 -34.45 23.49
N ARG A 7 -27.34 -35.74 23.59
CA ARG A 7 -26.31 -36.82 23.61
C ARG A 7 -26.58 -38.09 22.80
N ASP A 8 -27.30 -38.01 21.68
CA ASP A 8 -27.65 -39.20 20.87
C ASP A 8 -27.24 -39.20 19.38
N PHE A 9 -26.25 -38.40 18.96
CA PHE A 9 -25.87 -38.34 17.53
C PHE A 9 -24.49 -38.89 17.14
N LEU A 10 -23.84 -39.72 17.98
CA LEU A 10 -22.54 -40.31 17.60
C LEU A 10 -22.38 -41.75 18.10
N LYS A 11 -23.11 -42.71 17.49
CA LYS A 11 -22.80 -44.15 17.54
C LYS A 11 -23.34 -44.92 16.32
N LYS A 12 -22.82 -44.67 15.11
CA LYS A 12 -22.93 -45.61 13.97
C LYS A 12 -21.79 -45.39 12.97
N SER A 13 -20.66 -46.10 13.15
CA SER A 13 -19.88 -46.71 12.05
C SER A 13 -18.51 -47.22 12.54
N THR A 14 -18.51 -48.44 13.09
CA THR A 14 -17.31 -49.27 13.19
C THR A 14 -17.68 -50.63 12.63
N LEU A 15 -17.05 -51.05 11.53
CA LEU A 15 -16.74 -52.46 11.19
C LEU A 15 -16.14 -52.51 9.77
N GLY A 16 -14.90 -52.99 9.69
CA GLY A 16 -14.19 -53.20 8.44
C GLY A 16 -12.68 -53.40 8.67
N VAL A 17 -12.31 -54.52 9.29
CA VAL A 17 -10.93 -55.02 9.40
C VAL A 17 -10.82 -56.32 8.62
N SER A 18 -9.86 -56.40 7.70
CA SER A 18 -9.17 -57.63 7.26
C SER A 18 -7.93 -57.20 6.44
N THR A 19 -6.72 -57.20 7.01
CA THR A 19 -5.69 -58.27 7.09
C THR A 19 -4.57 -58.18 6.05
N LEU A 20 -3.36 -57.97 6.60
CA LEU A 20 -2.05 -58.59 6.27
C LEU A 20 -1.31 -58.19 4.98
N GLY A 21 -0.12 -57.62 5.20
CA GLY A 21 0.95 -57.45 4.21
C GLY A 21 2.18 -56.79 4.83
N ALA A 22 2.92 -57.52 5.66
CA ALA A 22 4.20 -57.08 6.20
C ALA A 22 5.29 -57.18 5.13
N THR A 23 5.99 -56.09 4.83
CA THR A 23 7.35 -56.12 4.26
C THR A 23 8.23 -55.09 4.96
N THR A 24 9.36 -55.60 5.43
CA THR A 24 10.42 -54.90 6.16
C THR A 24 11.52 -54.44 5.21
N LEU A 25 12.13 -53.31 5.60
CA LEU A 25 13.52 -52.87 5.35
C LEU A 25 13.92 -52.33 3.97
N GLY A 26 14.28 -51.05 3.99
CA GLY A 26 15.05 -50.38 2.93
C GLY A 26 15.43 -48.96 3.36
N VAL A 27 16.24 -48.81 4.43
CA VAL A 27 16.87 -47.52 4.75
C VAL A 27 18.03 -47.34 3.77
N SER A 28 17.81 -46.54 2.73
CA SER A 28 18.87 -46.07 1.85
C SER A 28 19.36 -44.71 2.36
N THR A 29 20.62 -44.69 2.77
CA THR A 29 21.37 -43.49 3.12
C THR A 29 21.64 -42.66 1.85
N LEU A 30 20.74 -41.72 1.56
CA LEU A 30 20.97 -40.69 0.54
C LEU A 30 21.74 -39.52 1.15
N GLY A 31 22.95 -39.32 0.63
CA GLY A 31 23.87 -38.28 1.06
C GLY A 31 23.29 -36.88 0.92
N LEU A 32 23.43 -36.10 2.00
CA LEU A 32 23.23 -34.66 2.01
C LEU A 32 24.35 -34.00 1.19
N THR A 33 24.17 -33.95 -0.13
CA THR A 33 24.89 -33.01 -0.99
C THR A 33 24.01 -31.79 -1.19
N GLY A 34 24.60 -30.62 -0.97
CA GLY A 34 23.91 -29.34 -0.85
C GLY A 34 23.03 -29.00 -2.04
N LEU A 35 21.74 -28.93 -1.79
CA LEU A 35 20.80 -28.20 -2.63
C LEU A 35 20.71 -26.78 -2.07
N SER A 36 21.40 -25.84 -2.71
CA SER A 36 21.04 -24.43 -2.58
C SER A 36 19.60 -24.28 -3.08
N ALA A 37 18.65 -24.06 -2.18
CA ALA A 37 17.28 -23.76 -2.55
C ALA A 37 17.25 -22.40 -3.25
N GLN A 38 17.36 -22.41 -4.58
CA GLN A 38 16.86 -21.30 -5.38
C GLN A 38 15.34 -21.36 -5.24
N ALA A 39 14.77 -20.39 -4.53
CA ALA A 39 13.32 -20.27 -4.40
C ALA A 39 12.73 -20.11 -5.81
N GLU A 40 12.11 -21.16 -6.32
CA GLU A 40 11.37 -21.13 -7.58
C GLU A 40 10.25 -20.09 -7.45
N VAL A 41 10.34 -19.02 -8.24
CA VAL A 41 9.31 -17.99 -8.31
C VAL A 41 8.10 -18.61 -9.01
N LEU A 42 7.18 -19.17 -8.24
CA LEU A 42 5.94 -19.74 -8.77
C LEU A 42 5.16 -18.63 -9.53
N PRO A 43 4.74 -18.87 -10.78
CA PRO A 43 3.94 -17.90 -11.53
C PRO A 43 2.67 -17.53 -10.75
N LYS A 44 2.20 -16.28 -10.90
CA LYS A 44 0.92 -15.82 -10.32
C LYS A 44 -0.20 -16.76 -10.82
N PRO A 45 -1.01 -17.37 -9.93
CA PRO A 45 -2.26 -17.99 -10.35
C PRO A 45 -3.03 -16.95 -11.17
N GLN A 46 -3.38 -17.28 -12.41
CA GLN A 46 -4.13 -16.40 -13.30
C GLN A 46 -5.61 -16.44 -12.91
N VAL A 47 -5.94 -15.80 -11.79
CA VAL A 47 -7.28 -15.25 -11.63
C VAL A 47 -7.30 -13.97 -12.48
N PRO A 48 -8.24 -13.77 -13.41
CA PRO A 48 -8.32 -12.54 -14.17
C PRO A 48 -8.48 -11.37 -13.18
N HIS A 49 -7.45 -10.55 -13.07
CA HIS A 49 -7.48 -9.31 -12.30
C HIS A 49 -7.60 -8.14 -13.28
N PRO A 50 -8.23 -7.02 -12.89
CA PRO A 50 -8.21 -5.79 -13.68
C PRO A 50 -6.78 -5.43 -14.13
N ALA A 51 -6.66 -4.86 -15.33
CA ALA A 51 -5.38 -4.62 -16.00
C ALA A 51 -4.36 -3.84 -15.13
N ARG A 52 -4.84 -2.96 -14.24
CA ARG A 52 -4.02 -2.16 -13.33
C ARG A 52 -4.41 -2.35 -11.86
N GLN A 53 -4.71 -3.59 -11.48
CA GLN A 53 -4.83 -3.94 -10.07
C GLN A 53 -3.45 -4.11 -9.43
N VAL A 54 -3.22 -3.42 -8.31
CA VAL A 54 -1.96 -3.41 -7.57
C VAL A 54 -2.17 -3.96 -6.18
N TRP A 55 -1.38 -4.95 -5.76
CA TRP A 55 -1.41 -5.44 -4.39
C TRP A 55 -0.49 -4.61 -3.51
N VAL A 56 -1.07 -3.90 -2.55
CA VAL A 56 -0.33 -3.02 -1.65
C VAL A 56 -0.33 -3.61 -0.26
N ALA A 57 0.86 -3.76 0.33
CA ALA A 57 1.01 -4.04 1.75
C ALA A 57 1.48 -2.79 2.49
N THR A 58 0.91 -2.56 3.66
CA THR A 58 1.34 -1.49 4.56
C THR A 58 1.44 -2.01 5.98
N LEU A 59 2.53 -1.65 6.64
CA LEU A 59 2.88 -2.18 7.95
C LEU A 59 2.48 -1.20 9.05
N THR A 60 2.20 -1.76 10.23
CA THR A 60 2.18 -1.00 11.48
C THR A 60 3.46 -1.32 12.26
N GLN A 61 3.97 -0.41 13.07
CA GLN A 61 5.23 -0.63 13.79
C GLN A 61 5.12 -1.63 14.96
N HIS A 62 3.93 -2.17 15.26
CA HIS A 62 3.78 -3.19 16.29
C HIS A 62 4.74 -4.37 16.06
N ASN A 63 5.51 -4.75 17.09
CA ASN A 63 6.54 -5.79 17.05
C ASN A 63 7.82 -5.45 16.25
N MET A 64 7.96 -4.22 15.73
CA MET A 64 9.22 -3.70 15.19
C MET A 64 10.01 -2.99 16.30
N GLU A 65 10.50 -3.75 17.27
CA GLU A 65 11.20 -3.22 18.44
C GLU A 65 12.50 -3.97 18.72
N GLY A 66 13.47 -3.29 19.33
CA GLY A 66 14.77 -3.86 19.68
C GLY A 66 15.56 -2.95 20.62
N THR A 67 16.72 -3.38 21.09
CA THR A 67 17.65 -2.54 21.87
C THR A 67 18.66 -1.80 20.98
N SER A 68 18.70 -2.10 19.68
CA SER A 68 19.51 -1.41 18.68
C SER A 68 18.73 -1.20 17.37
N CYS A 69 19.19 -0.27 16.52
CA CYS A 69 18.60 -0.04 15.20
C CYS A 69 18.64 -1.31 14.33
N GLU A 70 19.72 -2.08 14.40
CA GLU A 70 19.87 -3.33 13.67
C GLU A 70 18.78 -4.34 14.06
N GLN A 71 18.50 -4.51 15.36
CA GLN A 71 17.43 -5.39 15.81
C GLN A 71 16.05 -4.93 15.34
N VAL A 72 15.79 -3.61 15.33
CA VAL A 72 14.53 -3.06 14.80
C VAL A 72 14.42 -3.32 13.29
N ILE A 73 15.51 -3.18 12.53
CA ILE A 73 15.55 -3.50 11.10
C ILE A 73 15.23 -4.98 10.87
N GLN A 74 15.86 -5.89 11.63
CA GLN A 74 15.56 -7.32 11.53
C GLN A 74 14.11 -7.65 11.89
N ALA A 75 13.56 -7.00 12.93
CA ALA A 75 12.16 -7.16 13.30
C ALA A 75 11.21 -6.66 12.20
N ALA A 76 11.53 -5.54 11.55
CA ALA A 76 10.76 -5.01 10.43
C ALA A 76 10.78 -5.97 9.22
N LEU A 77 11.95 -6.52 8.86
CA LEU A 77 12.08 -7.51 7.79
C LEU A 77 11.25 -8.76 8.07
N LYS A 78 11.35 -9.31 9.29
CA LYS A 78 10.53 -10.45 9.72
C LYS A 78 9.03 -10.14 9.63
N GLN A 79 8.65 -8.90 9.92
CA GLN A 79 7.25 -8.51 9.83
C GLN A 79 6.76 -8.35 8.38
N MET A 80 7.63 -7.88 7.46
CA MET A 80 7.36 -7.84 6.03
C MET A 80 7.06 -9.23 5.45
N GLU A 81 7.61 -10.30 6.03
CA GLU A 81 7.33 -11.69 5.59
C GLU A 81 5.83 -12.04 5.68
N ASN A 82 5.08 -11.44 6.61
CA ASN A 82 3.63 -11.66 6.73
C ASN A 82 2.85 -11.16 5.49
N ALA A 83 3.43 -10.25 4.71
CA ALA A 83 2.82 -9.78 3.47
C ALA A 83 3.10 -10.70 2.28
N LEU A 84 4.15 -11.54 2.33
CA LEU A 84 4.58 -12.35 1.19
C LEU A 84 3.52 -13.34 0.65
N PRO A 85 2.64 -13.96 1.46
CA PRO A 85 1.56 -14.80 0.94
C PRO A 85 0.64 -14.08 -0.05
N PHE A 86 0.51 -12.76 0.06
CA PHE A 86 -0.31 -11.92 -0.83
C PHE A 86 0.43 -11.48 -2.09
N ARG A 87 1.73 -11.77 -2.21
CA ARG A 87 2.60 -11.37 -3.33
C ARG A 87 2.47 -9.88 -3.68
N PRO A 88 2.73 -8.97 -2.70
CA PRO A 88 2.52 -7.54 -2.88
C PRO A 88 3.42 -6.98 -3.97
N ASP A 89 2.88 -6.04 -4.74
CA ASP A 89 3.65 -5.25 -5.69
C ASP A 89 4.51 -4.21 -4.97
N ILE A 90 4.04 -3.71 -3.82
CA ILE A 90 4.75 -2.72 -3.01
C ILE A 90 4.45 -2.89 -1.50
N ILE A 91 5.47 -2.69 -0.67
CA ILE A 91 5.38 -2.72 0.79
C ILE A 91 5.80 -1.36 1.37
N CYS A 92 4.99 -0.78 2.26
CA CYS A 92 5.28 0.49 2.92
C CYS A 92 5.62 0.30 4.42
N LEU A 93 6.75 0.88 4.85
CA LEU A 93 7.23 0.86 6.24
C LEU A 93 6.87 2.16 7.01
N PRO A 94 6.69 2.10 8.34
CA PRO A 94 6.31 3.28 9.13
C PRO A 94 7.39 4.36 9.19
N GLU A 95 6.99 5.58 9.56
CA GLU A 95 7.91 6.73 9.67
C GLU A 95 9.07 6.46 10.64
N VAL A 96 10.30 6.58 10.13
CA VAL A 96 11.56 6.43 10.88
C VAL A 96 11.58 5.23 11.85
N PHE A 97 10.97 4.11 11.42
CA PHE A 97 10.74 2.93 12.27
C PHE A 97 12.03 2.41 12.92
N HIS A 98 13.14 2.37 12.16
CA HIS A 98 14.47 1.89 12.56
C HIS A 98 15.04 2.54 13.85
N VAL A 99 14.64 3.78 14.17
CA VAL A 99 15.01 4.43 15.44
C VAL A 99 13.84 4.56 16.40
N ALA A 100 12.61 4.63 15.89
CA ALA A 100 11.42 4.79 16.72
C ALA A 100 11.11 3.52 17.54
N GLY A 101 11.57 2.35 17.09
CA GLY A 101 11.39 1.06 17.76
C GLY A 101 12.48 0.70 18.77
N VAL A 102 13.50 1.55 18.93
CA VAL A 102 14.59 1.28 19.87
C VAL A 102 14.13 1.54 21.32
N LYS A 103 14.22 0.50 22.16
CA LYS A 103 13.89 0.56 23.57
C LYS A 103 14.92 1.38 24.35
N GLY A 104 14.46 2.16 25.33
CA GLY A 104 15.33 2.99 26.16
C GLY A 104 15.59 4.41 25.61
N GLY A 105 15.06 4.73 24.43
CA GLY A 105 15.14 6.08 23.85
C GLY A 105 15.58 6.06 22.39
N ARG A 106 15.32 7.16 21.67
CA ARG A 106 15.75 7.29 20.28
C ARG A 106 17.27 7.54 20.23
N PRO A 107 18.05 6.72 19.49
CA PRO A 107 19.47 6.98 19.29
C PRO A 107 19.72 8.29 18.54
N SER A 108 20.97 8.74 18.55
CA SER A 108 21.38 9.97 17.84
C SER A 108 21.18 9.84 16.34
N ILE A 109 20.61 10.88 15.71
CA ILE A 109 20.42 10.95 14.25
C ILE A 109 21.77 10.82 13.53
N THR A 110 22.83 11.43 14.08
CA THR A 110 24.19 11.37 13.51
C THR A 110 24.76 9.96 13.40
N GLN A 111 24.28 9.02 14.22
CA GLN A 111 24.74 7.63 14.25
C GLN A 111 23.84 6.68 13.46
N THR A 112 22.63 7.12 13.12
CA THR A 112 21.55 6.25 12.63
C THR A 112 20.96 6.67 11.29
N ALA A 113 21.30 7.87 10.80
CA ALA A 113 20.90 8.30 9.48
C ALA A 113 21.56 7.44 8.39
N GLU A 114 20.80 7.13 7.34
CA GLU A 114 21.33 6.58 6.11
C GLU A 114 22.20 7.63 5.41
N ASP A 115 23.48 7.33 5.28
CA ASP A 115 24.53 8.21 4.73
C ASP A 115 24.99 7.77 3.33
N GLY A 116 24.32 6.79 2.73
CA GLY A 116 24.69 6.16 1.47
C GLY A 116 25.53 4.90 1.63
N SER A 117 25.90 4.52 2.86
CA SER A 117 26.58 3.24 3.14
C SER A 117 25.66 2.03 3.00
N GLY A 118 24.34 2.22 2.99
CA GLY A 118 23.36 1.14 2.92
C GLY A 118 23.19 0.39 4.25
N LYS A 119 23.75 0.89 5.36
CA LYS A 119 23.60 0.26 6.68
C LYS A 119 22.15 0.17 7.13
N VAL A 120 21.32 1.14 6.73
CA VAL A 120 19.90 1.17 7.12
C VAL A 120 19.04 0.60 5.99
N ILE A 121 19.25 1.05 4.76
CA ILE A 121 18.37 0.67 3.63
C ILE A 121 18.80 -0.62 2.89
N GLY A 122 20.06 -1.03 2.99
CA GLY A 122 20.62 -2.18 2.27
C GLY A 122 19.88 -3.50 2.52
N PRO A 123 19.49 -3.83 3.77
CA PRO A 123 18.66 -5.01 4.03
C PRO A 123 17.31 -4.99 3.30
N PHE A 124 16.71 -3.80 3.13
CA PHE A 124 15.44 -3.64 2.40
C PHE A 124 15.65 -3.69 0.88
N GLN A 125 16.81 -3.25 0.38
CA GLN A 125 17.20 -3.45 -1.03
C GLN A 125 17.34 -4.93 -1.36
N ALA A 126 17.97 -5.71 -0.48
CA ALA A 126 18.08 -7.15 -0.62
C ALA A 126 16.70 -7.81 -0.59
N PHE A 127 15.83 -7.44 0.36
CA PHE A 127 14.46 -7.93 0.46
C PHE A 127 13.66 -7.64 -0.83
N ALA A 128 13.67 -6.39 -1.30
CA ALA A 128 12.95 -5.95 -2.49
C ALA A 128 13.37 -6.75 -3.73
N LYS A 129 14.68 -6.95 -3.92
CA LYS A 129 15.23 -7.76 -5.01
C LYS A 129 14.83 -9.23 -4.90
N GLN A 130 14.93 -9.81 -3.70
CA GLN A 130 14.60 -11.22 -3.46
C GLN A 130 13.13 -11.52 -3.73
N HIS A 131 12.23 -10.63 -3.30
CA HIS A 131 10.78 -10.83 -3.38
C HIS A 131 10.13 -10.12 -4.57
N ARG A 132 10.93 -9.44 -5.41
CA ARG A 132 10.51 -8.72 -6.62
C ARG A 132 9.36 -7.75 -6.36
N CYS A 133 9.41 -7.02 -5.25
CA CYS A 133 8.42 -6.00 -4.88
C CYS A 133 9.10 -4.66 -4.65
N TYR A 134 8.36 -3.57 -4.80
CA TYR A 134 8.83 -2.25 -4.36
C TYR A 134 8.79 -2.16 -2.82
N VAL A 135 9.67 -1.34 -2.24
CA VAL A 135 9.66 -1.03 -0.80
C VAL A 135 9.78 0.47 -0.58
N ILE A 136 8.89 1.02 0.24
CA ILE A 136 9.02 2.38 0.76
C ILE A 136 9.62 2.30 2.15
N CYS A 137 10.86 2.76 2.30
CA CYS A 137 11.62 2.70 3.54
C CYS A 137 11.81 4.10 4.12
N SER A 138 11.08 4.41 5.20
CA SER A 138 11.20 5.69 5.90
C SER A 138 12.28 5.68 6.97
N VAL A 139 13.31 6.52 6.78
CA VAL A 139 14.51 6.60 7.61
C VAL A 139 14.98 8.05 7.79
N TYR A 140 15.84 8.31 8.77
CA TYR A 140 16.61 9.55 8.73
C TYR A 140 17.71 9.39 7.67
N ALA A 141 17.99 10.44 6.90
CA ALA A 141 19.02 10.44 5.86
C ALA A 141 19.96 11.63 6.03
N LEU A 142 21.24 11.43 5.73
CA LEU A 142 22.24 12.48 5.65
C LEU A 142 22.52 12.80 4.18
N GLU A 143 22.31 14.05 3.78
CA GLU A 143 22.61 14.52 2.44
C GLU A 143 23.14 15.95 2.48
N ASN A 144 24.24 16.20 1.77
CA ASN A 144 24.86 17.53 1.66
C ASN A 144 25.06 18.20 3.04
N GLY A 145 25.45 17.41 4.05
CA GLY A 145 25.70 17.88 5.41
C GLY A 145 24.43 18.18 6.23
N ARG A 146 23.23 17.83 5.74
CA ARG A 146 21.95 18.04 6.44
C ARG A 146 21.22 16.73 6.67
N TYR A 147 20.51 16.64 7.80
CA TYR A 147 19.68 15.49 8.13
C TYR A 147 18.23 15.71 7.70
N TYR A 148 17.60 14.67 7.14
CA TYR A 148 16.23 14.72 6.66
C TYR A 148 15.44 13.51 7.17
N ASN A 149 14.17 13.71 7.52
CA ASN A 149 13.21 12.60 7.61
C ASN A 149 12.79 12.24 6.20
N SER A 150 13.20 11.06 5.73
CA SER A 150 13.14 10.70 4.32
C SER A 150 12.40 9.38 4.11
N ALA A 151 11.79 9.22 2.95
CA ALA A 151 11.23 7.95 2.49
C ALA A 151 11.88 7.57 1.16
N PHE A 152 12.66 6.48 1.17
CA PHE A 152 13.32 5.95 -0.02
C PHE A 152 12.37 5.00 -0.75
N VAL A 153 12.34 5.10 -2.08
CA VAL A 153 11.63 4.17 -2.95
C VAL A 153 12.65 3.21 -3.53
N ILE A 154 12.51 1.94 -3.18
CA ILE A 154 13.35 0.84 -3.64
C ILE A 154 12.53 0.03 -4.65
N ASP A 155 13.08 -0.22 -5.83
CA ASP A 155 12.42 -0.99 -6.90
C ASP A 155 12.53 -2.51 -6.72
N ARG A 156 11.91 -3.25 -7.64
CA ARG A 156 11.91 -4.73 -7.67
C ARG A 156 13.30 -5.33 -7.89
N GLN A 157 14.29 -4.54 -8.32
CA GLN A 157 15.69 -4.95 -8.49
C GLN A 157 16.56 -4.57 -7.28
N GLY A 158 15.96 -3.97 -6.24
CA GLY A 158 16.65 -3.48 -5.06
C GLY A 158 17.38 -2.15 -5.26
N GLN A 159 17.11 -1.42 -6.34
CA GLN A 159 17.71 -0.12 -6.60
C GLN A 159 16.88 1.01 -5.99
N VAL A 160 17.55 2.04 -5.47
CA VAL A 160 16.87 3.27 -5.04
C VAL A 160 16.51 4.07 -6.29
N VAL A 161 15.22 4.16 -6.61
CA VAL A 161 14.71 4.94 -7.76
C VAL A 161 14.39 6.38 -7.40
N GLY A 162 14.40 6.70 -6.10
CA GLY A 162 14.26 8.05 -5.61
C GLY A 162 14.01 8.11 -4.11
N LYS A 163 13.86 9.33 -3.61
CA LYS A 163 13.54 9.60 -2.22
C LYS A 163 12.68 10.83 -2.09
N TYR A 164 11.87 10.85 -1.06
CA TYR A 164 11.10 12.00 -0.60
C TYR A 164 11.70 12.49 0.72
N HIS A 165 11.85 13.81 0.89
CA HIS A 165 12.18 14.43 2.17
C HIS A 165 10.94 15.12 2.73
N LYS A 166 10.59 14.81 3.97
CA LYS A 166 9.46 15.40 4.70
C LYS A 166 9.48 16.93 4.57
N ILE A 167 8.43 17.47 4.01
CA ILE A 167 8.34 18.91 3.69
C ILE A 167 8.13 19.71 4.98
N ARG A 168 7.32 19.17 5.89
CA ARG A 168 6.90 19.81 7.13
C ARG A 168 7.39 18.99 8.33
N PRO A 169 8.69 19.02 8.68
CA PRO A 169 9.13 18.47 9.97
C PRO A 169 8.47 19.26 11.11
N THR A 170 8.19 18.57 12.21
CA THR A 170 7.70 19.22 13.44
C THR A 170 8.79 20.08 14.06
N THR A 171 8.44 21.06 14.91
CA THR A 171 9.42 21.87 15.64
C THR A 171 10.40 20.99 16.42
N GLY A 172 9.91 19.97 17.12
CA GLY A 172 10.76 19.02 17.84
C GLY A 172 11.64 18.11 16.97
N GLU A 173 11.35 17.96 15.67
CA GLU A 173 12.28 17.35 14.71
C GLU A 173 13.35 18.35 14.29
N MET A 174 12.99 19.60 14.03
CA MET A 174 13.93 20.67 13.65
C MET A 174 14.90 21.01 14.77
N ASP A 175 14.44 21.04 16.03
CA ASP A 175 15.28 21.23 17.22
C ASP A 175 16.34 20.12 17.36
N LYS A 176 16.11 18.96 16.74
CA LYS A 176 17.05 17.82 16.68
C LYS A 176 17.91 17.82 15.41
N GLY A 177 17.84 18.87 14.60
CA GLY A 177 18.65 19.05 13.40
C GLY A 177 18.03 18.50 12.11
N ILE A 178 16.77 18.09 12.11
CA ILE A 178 16.09 17.68 10.86
C ILE A 178 15.73 18.92 10.04
N SER A 179 16.19 18.94 8.80
CA SER A 179 15.89 19.98 7.83
C SER A 179 14.58 19.70 7.09
N PRO A 180 13.80 20.74 6.73
CA PRO A 180 12.65 20.58 5.85
C PRO A 180 13.08 20.23 4.42
N GLY A 181 12.31 19.36 3.77
CA GLY A 181 12.44 19.03 2.35
C GLY A 181 11.89 20.13 1.42
N PRO A 182 12.11 19.99 0.09
CA PRO A 182 11.59 20.93 -0.91
C PRO A 182 10.06 20.95 -0.97
N LEU A 183 9.44 22.13 -1.14
CA LEU A 183 7.98 22.28 -1.16
C LEU A 183 7.27 21.58 -2.33
N ASP A 184 7.98 21.30 -3.42
CA ASP A 184 7.49 20.55 -4.58
C ASP A 184 7.80 19.04 -4.41
N PRO A 185 6.81 18.21 -4.03
CA PRO A 185 7.06 16.80 -3.80
C PRO A 185 7.35 16.06 -5.12
N PRO A 186 8.37 15.17 -5.17
CA PRO A 186 8.60 14.30 -6.32
C PRO A 186 7.49 13.26 -6.48
N VAL A 187 7.35 12.76 -7.70
CA VAL A 187 6.59 11.54 -8.02
C VAL A 187 7.54 10.48 -8.55
N PHE A 188 7.19 9.21 -8.36
CA PHE A 188 8.03 8.07 -8.73
C PHE A 188 7.27 7.16 -9.69
N LYS A 189 7.87 6.88 -10.85
CA LYS A 189 7.28 5.95 -11.83
C LYS A 189 7.56 4.51 -11.40
N THR A 190 6.53 3.68 -11.35
CA THR A 190 6.65 2.22 -11.18
C THR A 190 6.14 1.50 -12.44
N ASP A 191 6.20 0.17 -12.45
CA ASP A 191 5.65 -0.65 -13.53
C ASP A 191 4.11 -0.74 -13.53
N PHE A 192 3.47 -0.30 -12.44
CA PHE A 192 2.00 -0.32 -12.30
C PHE A 192 1.36 1.07 -12.28
N GLY A 193 2.12 2.14 -12.03
CA GLY A 193 1.61 3.51 -12.01
C GLY A 193 2.58 4.51 -11.41
N THR A 194 2.14 5.76 -11.31
CA THR A 194 2.94 6.82 -10.68
C THR A 194 2.56 6.96 -9.22
N ILE A 195 3.55 6.87 -8.31
CA ILE A 195 3.32 6.99 -6.87
C ILE A 195 3.86 8.30 -6.30
N GLY A 196 3.23 8.78 -5.23
CA GLY A 196 3.69 9.92 -4.44
C GLY A 196 3.89 9.56 -2.97
N ILE A 197 4.59 10.43 -2.23
CA ILE A 197 4.82 10.25 -0.79
C ILE A 197 4.56 11.57 -0.05
N GLN A 198 3.92 11.48 1.11
CA GLN A 198 3.88 12.51 2.14
C GLN A 198 4.23 11.87 3.49
N THR A 199 4.69 12.64 4.47
CA THR A 199 5.12 12.09 5.76
C THR A 199 4.46 12.81 6.94
N CYS A 200 3.68 12.06 7.72
CA CYS A 200 3.20 12.47 9.03
C CYS A 200 2.56 13.87 9.01
N PHE A 201 3.25 14.86 9.60
CA PHE A 201 2.78 16.24 9.74
C PHE A 201 2.47 16.94 8.42
N ASP A 202 2.97 16.44 7.28
CA ASP A 202 2.56 16.93 5.94
C ASP A 202 1.05 16.81 5.68
N ILE A 203 0.33 15.96 6.43
CA ILE A 203 -1.13 15.82 6.30
C ILE A 203 -1.91 17.09 6.68
N GLU A 204 -1.31 18.00 7.45
CA GLU A 204 -1.97 19.26 7.83
C GLU A 204 -1.98 20.29 6.68
N TRP A 205 -1.23 20.05 5.59
CA TRP A 205 -1.14 20.95 4.44
C TRP A 205 -1.61 20.28 3.13
N PRO A 206 -2.80 20.60 2.62
CA PRO A 206 -3.35 19.96 1.42
C PRO A 206 -2.55 20.24 0.14
N ASP A 207 -1.76 21.30 0.10
CA ASP A 207 -1.06 21.74 -1.11
C ASP A 207 -0.06 20.71 -1.66
N GLY A 208 0.64 19.99 -0.77
CA GLY A 208 1.57 18.94 -1.18
C GLY A 208 0.84 17.76 -1.83
N TRP A 209 -0.32 17.40 -1.30
CA TRP A 209 -1.18 16.33 -1.82
C TRP A 209 -1.76 16.69 -3.19
N ARG A 210 -2.18 17.94 -3.36
CA ARG A 210 -2.67 18.48 -4.63
C ARG A 210 -1.58 18.51 -5.69
N ARG A 211 -0.36 18.94 -5.33
CA ARG A 211 0.80 18.94 -6.23
C ARG A 211 1.14 17.54 -6.73
N LEU A 212 1.06 16.52 -5.87
CA LEU A 212 1.24 15.13 -6.30
C LEU A 212 0.21 14.73 -7.37
N ARG A 213 -1.08 15.09 -7.18
CA ARG A 213 -2.12 14.83 -8.18
C ARG A 213 -1.81 15.51 -9.51
N GLN A 214 -1.44 16.80 -9.48
CA GLN A 214 -1.08 17.59 -10.66
C GLN A 214 0.13 17.02 -11.41
N LYS A 215 1.07 16.38 -10.70
CA LYS A 215 2.23 15.69 -11.28
C LYS A 215 1.91 14.26 -11.74
N GLY A 216 0.64 13.85 -11.72
CA GLY A 216 0.17 12.57 -12.22
C GLY A 216 0.26 11.42 -11.23
N ALA A 217 0.38 11.68 -9.92
CA ALA A 217 0.30 10.61 -8.93
C ALA A 217 -1.07 9.90 -8.99
N GLU A 218 -1.03 8.58 -9.03
CA GLU A 218 -2.17 7.66 -9.07
C GLU A 218 -2.37 6.95 -7.74
N LEU A 219 -1.35 6.96 -6.87
CA LEU A 219 -1.36 6.33 -5.54
C LEU A 219 -0.39 7.09 -4.62
N VAL A 220 -0.82 7.46 -3.41
CA VAL A 220 0.04 8.17 -2.46
C VAL A 220 0.24 7.39 -1.17
N PHE A 221 1.49 7.30 -0.74
CA PHE A 221 1.86 6.70 0.53
C PHE A 221 2.09 7.77 1.59
N TRP A 222 1.63 7.49 2.80
CA TRP A 222 1.76 8.37 3.95
C TRP A 222 2.39 7.63 5.13
N THR A 223 3.70 7.79 5.29
CA THR A 223 4.45 7.21 6.40
C THR A 223 4.28 8.10 7.62
N SER A 224 3.85 7.56 8.77
CA SER A 224 3.48 8.41 9.91
C SER A 224 3.77 7.83 11.28
N ALA A 225 4.08 8.71 12.23
CA ALA A 225 4.14 8.40 13.65
C ALA A 225 2.76 8.26 14.31
N PHE A 226 1.64 8.52 13.61
CA PHE A 226 0.27 8.41 14.12
C PHE A 226 -0.73 7.93 13.07
N ALA A 227 -1.94 7.53 13.52
CA ALA A 227 -2.92 6.85 12.67
C ALA A 227 -3.55 7.71 11.56
N GLY A 228 -3.54 9.05 11.69
CA GLY A 228 -4.16 9.97 10.72
C GLY A 228 -5.70 10.00 10.73
N GLY A 229 -6.37 8.93 11.17
CA GLY A 229 -7.81 8.89 11.31
C GLY A 229 -8.52 9.26 9.99
N LYS A 230 -9.52 10.14 10.07
CA LYS A 230 -10.29 10.61 8.91
C LYS A 230 -9.48 11.52 7.97
N MET A 231 -8.38 12.13 8.41
CA MET A 231 -7.56 12.97 7.54
C MET A 231 -7.00 12.18 6.36
N VAL A 232 -6.65 10.90 6.56
CA VAL A 232 -6.19 10.01 5.48
C VAL A 232 -7.29 9.81 4.45
N ASN A 233 -8.52 9.52 4.91
CA ASN A 233 -9.70 9.36 4.05
C ASN A 233 -10.00 10.66 3.29
N THR A 234 -9.92 11.81 3.97
CA THR A 234 -10.13 13.13 3.38
C THR A 234 -9.09 13.43 2.30
N MET A 235 -7.81 13.09 2.51
CA MET A 235 -6.77 13.30 1.48
C MET A 235 -6.99 12.44 0.25
N ALA A 236 -7.45 11.19 0.42
CA ALA A 236 -7.83 10.35 -0.70
C ALA A 236 -9.02 10.95 -1.47
N TRP A 237 -10.08 11.33 -0.75
CA TRP A 237 -11.27 11.94 -1.32
C TRP A 237 -10.98 13.24 -2.08
N LEU A 238 -10.24 14.17 -1.46
CA LEU A 238 -9.97 15.49 -2.04
C LEU A 238 -9.10 15.40 -3.30
N ASN A 239 -8.14 14.48 -3.33
CA ASN A 239 -7.16 14.39 -4.41
C ASN A 239 -7.46 13.27 -5.42
N LYS A 240 -8.54 12.50 -5.21
CA LYS A 240 -9.06 11.51 -6.17
C LYS A 240 -8.02 10.43 -6.54
N TYR A 241 -7.17 10.07 -5.58
CA TYR A 241 -6.28 8.91 -5.64
C TYR A 241 -6.37 8.10 -4.33
N PRO A 242 -5.99 6.82 -4.32
CA PRO A 242 -5.91 6.04 -3.09
C PRO A 242 -4.77 6.56 -2.21
N VAL A 243 -4.97 6.49 -0.89
CA VAL A 243 -3.96 6.87 0.11
C VAL A 243 -3.67 5.70 1.03
N VAL A 244 -2.40 5.37 1.19
CA VAL A 244 -1.93 4.24 2.00
C VAL A 244 -1.15 4.77 3.19
N SER A 245 -1.69 4.64 4.40
CA SER A 245 -0.96 4.99 5.61
C SER A 245 -0.10 3.82 6.07
N SER A 246 1.13 4.10 6.52
CA SER A 246 2.00 3.18 7.27
C SER A 246 2.39 3.82 8.61
N THR A 247 1.90 3.28 9.73
CA THR A 247 1.85 4.04 10.98
C THR A 247 2.59 3.40 12.15
N ARG A 248 3.20 4.23 12.99
CA ARG A 248 3.83 3.79 14.25
C ARG A 248 2.82 3.35 15.29
N LYS A 249 1.82 4.21 15.54
CA LYS A 249 0.82 4.01 16.60
C LYS A 249 -0.58 4.05 16.01
N GLY A 250 -1.46 3.27 16.62
CA GLY A 250 -2.83 3.12 16.16
C GLY A 250 -2.90 2.26 14.90
N THR A 251 -3.85 2.58 14.03
CA THR A 251 -4.13 1.79 12.84
C THR A 251 -3.37 2.30 11.63
N THR A 252 -3.15 1.40 10.70
CA THR A 252 -2.68 1.67 9.35
C THR A 252 -3.78 1.28 8.39
N LYS A 253 -3.93 1.95 7.25
CA LYS A 253 -5.06 1.72 6.34
C LYS A 253 -4.70 1.94 4.89
N ILE A 254 -5.48 1.30 4.02
CA ILE A 254 -5.51 1.54 2.59
C ILE A 254 -6.87 2.19 2.30
N CYS A 255 -6.86 3.46 1.90
CA CYS A 255 -8.05 4.20 1.49
C CYS A 255 -8.18 4.18 -0.03
N ASP A 256 -9.37 3.86 -0.52
CA ASP A 256 -9.75 3.97 -1.91
C ASP A 256 -9.80 5.43 -2.37
N VAL A 257 -9.92 5.66 -3.68
CA VAL A 257 -10.15 6.99 -4.27
C VAL A 257 -11.42 7.66 -3.70
N THR A 258 -12.42 6.88 -3.27
CA THR A 258 -13.64 7.35 -2.58
C THR A 258 -13.44 7.71 -1.11
N GLY A 259 -12.24 7.55 -0.57
CA GLY A 259 -11.98 7.70 0.86
C GLY A 259 -12.51 6.54 1.72
N GLU A 260 -13.19 5.55 1.12
CA GLU A 260 -13.56 4.31 1.81
C GLU A 260 -12.32 3.50 2.18
N GLU A 261 -12.41 2.73 3.26
CA GLU A 261 -11.28 1.94 3.75
C GLU A 261 -11.34 0.54 3.13
N LEU A 262 -10.39 0.23 2.22
CA LEU A 262 -10.28 -1.09 1.60
C LEU A 262 -9.74 -2.12 2.60
N ALA A 263 -8.83 -1.71 3.46
CA ALA A 263 -8.31 -2.51 4.56
C ALA A 263 -7.76 -1.63 5.68
N VAL A 264 -7.93 -2.07 6.92
CA VAL A 264 -7.46 -1.36 8.13
C VAL A 264 -6.85 -2.37 9.10
N SER A 265 -5.67 -2.06 9.64
CA SER A 265 -5.06 -2.86 10.69
C SER A 265 -5.73 -2.60 12.04
N GLY A 266 -5.34 -3.35 13.07
CA GLY A 266 -5.87 -3.14 14.40
C GLY A 266 -5.15 -3.99 15.44
N SER A 267 -5.68 -4.00 16.65
CA SER A 267 -5.13 -4.79 17.76
C SER A 267 -5.04 -6.29 17.46
N TYR A 268 -5.86 -6.79 16.52
CA TYR A 268 -5.89 -8.19 16.06
C TYR A 268 -5.20 -8.42 14.71
N SER A 269 -4.78 -7.35 14.01
CA SER A 269 -3.93 -7.43 12.80
C SER A 269 -2.68 -6.57 13.02
N ARG A 270 -1.78 -7.08 13.86
CA ARG A 270 -0.63 -6.33 14.36
C ARG A 270 0.54 -6.25 13.40
N TRP A 271 0.53 -7.00 12.30
CA TRP A 271 1.62 -6.89 11.31
C TRP A 271 1.38 -5.73 10.33
N GLY A 272 0.11 -5.45 10.00
CA GLY A 272 -0.27 -4.51 8.95
C GLY A 272 -1.56 -4.97 8.25
N VAL A 273 -1.70 -4.58 6.99
CA VAL A 273 -2.71 -5.11 6.05
C VAL A 273 -2.14 -5.20 4.64
N CYS A 274 -2.72 -6.06 3.82
CA CYS A 274 -2.48 -6.10 2.38
C CYS A 274 -3.81 -6.21 1.63
N ALA A 275 -4.01 -5.39 0.61
CA ALA A 275 -5.22 -5.38 -0.19
C ALA A 275 -4.93 -4.96 -1.64
N PRO A 276 -5.75 -5.41 -2.60
CA PRO A 276 -5.68 -4.93 -3.98
C PRO A 276 -6.29 -3.52 -4.10
N ILE A 277 -5.68 -2.69 -4.94
CA ILE A 277 -6.15 -1.38 -5.33
C ILE A 277 -6.35 -1.37 -6.86
N ASN A 278 -7.50 -0.91 -7.33
CA ASN A 278 -7.79 -0.75 -8.75
C ASN A 278 -7.41 0.67 -9.20
N LEU A 279 -6.29 0.81 -9.93
CA LEU A 279 -5.84 2.11 -10.44
C LEU A 279 -6.61 2.58 -11.69
N GLU A 280 -7.53 1.78 -12.24
CA GLU A 280 -8.41 2.18 -13.35
C GLU A 280 -9.68 2.92 -12.88
N LYS A 281 -9.88 3.09 -11.56
CA LYS A 281 -11.05 3.79 -11.03
C LYS A 281 -11.07 5.26 -11.48
N VAL A 282 -12.15 5.66 -12.15
CA VAL A 282 -12.36 7.03 -12.62
C VAL A 282 -13.57 7.65 -11.94
N PHE A 283 -13.39 8.87 -11.42
CA PHE A 283 -14.47 9.72 -10.91
C PHE A 283 -15.15 10.48 -12.03
N LEU A 284 -16.48 10.42 -12.06
CA LEU A 284 -17.36 11.16 -12.96
C LEU A 284 -18.33 12.03 -12.15
N HIS A 285 -18.68 13.19 -12.68
CA HIS A 285 -19.90 13.86 -12.25
C HIS A 285 -21.11 13.01 -12.72
N THR A 286 -22.13 12.76 -11.88
CA THR A 286 -23.17 11.79 -12.25
C THR A 286 -24.01 12.27 -13.43
N TYR A 287 -24.53 13.50 -13.37
CA TYR A 287 -25.26 14.09 -14.50
C TYR A 287 -24.29 14.87 -15.42
N PRO A 288 -24.39 14.79 -16.76
CA PRO A 288 -25.37 14.04 -17.54
C PRO A 288 -24.94 12.59 -17.86
N TYR A 289 -23.79 12.14 -17.37
CA TYR A 289 -23.16 10.88 -17.79
C TYR A 289 -23.96 9.63 -17.42
N ASN A 290 -24.80 9.69 -16.39
CA ASN A 290 -25.67 8.60 -15.96
C ASN A 290 -26.63 8.11 -17.05
N GLN A 291 -26.96 8.96 -18.02
CA GLN A 291 -27.76 8.59 -19.19
C GLN A 291 -27.08 7.52 -20.05
N GLN A 292 -25.75 7.41 -20.00
CA GLN A 292 -24.97 6.43 -20.76
C GLN A 292 -24.79 5.11 -20.00
N PHE A 293 -25.00 5.07 -18.68
CA PHE A 293 -24.67 3.91 -17.86
C PHE A 293 -25.43 2.64 -18.26
N PRO A 294 -26.74 2.67 -18.58
CA PRO A 294 -27.44 1.47 -19.05
C PRO A 294 -26.83 0.87 -20.32
N ALA A 295 -26.40 1.70 -21.28
CA ALA A 295 -25.78 1.23 -22.51
C ALA A 295 -24.38 0.65 -22.26
N ILE A 296 -23.60 1.26 -21.37
CA ILE A 296 -22.30 0.72 -20.92
C ILE A 296 -22.49 -0.64 -20.24
N GLN A 297 -23.44 -0.74 -19.31
CA GLN A 297 -23.75 -1.99 -18.61
C GLN A 297 -24.25 -3.08 -19.55
N GLN A 298 -25.10 -2.73 -20.53
CA GLN A 298 -25.56 -3.68 -21.55
C GLN A 298 -24.41 -4.21 -22.41
N LYS A 299 -23.43 -3.35 -22.76
CA LYS A 299 -22.28 -3.74 -23.59
C LYS A 299 -21.23 -4.54 -22.83
N TYR A 300 -20.84 -4.09 -21.64
CA TYR A 300 -19.70 -4.64 -20.91
C TYR A 300 -20.08 -5.63 -19.80
N GLY A 301 -21.33 -5.60 -19.33
CA GLY A 301 -21.82 -6.48 -18.27
C GLY A 301 -20.93 -6.44 -17.03
N GLN A 302 -20.59 -7.61 -16.49
CA GLN A 302 -19.76 -7.75 -15.28
C GLN A 302 -18.31 -7.30 -15.44
N LYS A 303 -17.84 -7.02 -16.67
CA LYS A 303 -16.46 -6.56 -16.92
C LYS A 303 -16.22 -5.14 -16.46
N VAL A 304 -17.29 -4.38 -16.22
CA VAL A 304 -17.23 -2.99 -15.79
C VAL A 304 -18.21 -2.81 -14.65
N ARG A 305 -17.73 -2.20 -13.57
CA ARG A 305 -18.58 -1.80 -12.46
C ARG A 305 -18.78 -0.30 -12.50
N ILE A 306 -20.05 0.11 -12.45
CA ILE A 306 -20.45 1.51 -12.29
C ILE A 306 -21.31 1.58 -11.03
N TYR A 307 -21.00 2.53 -10.14
CA TYR A 307 -21.82 2.81 -8.96
C TYR A 307 -21.85 4.31 -8.66
N THR A 308 -22.93 4.76 -8.04
CA THR A 308 -23.18 6.16 -7.73
C THR A 308 -23.10 6.38 -6.22
N LEU A 309 -22.33 7.39 -5.83
CA LEU A 309 -22.34 7.99 -4.51
C LEU A 309 -23.45 9.04 -4.54
N HIS A 310 -24.64 8.66 -4.06
CA HIS A 310 -25.87 9.40 -4.30
C HIS A 310 -25.92 10.76 -3.60
N GLU A 311 -25.31 10.90 -2.42
CA GLU A 311 -25.30 12.17 -1.69
C GLU A 311 -24.36 13.20 -2.35
N GLU A 312 -23.26 12.72 -2.93
CA GLU A 312 -22.26 13.56 -3.59
C GLU A 312 -22.54 13.77 -5.08
N GLU A 313 -23.56 13.09 -5.62
CA GLU A 313 -23.86 13.03 -7.05
C GLU A 313 -22.63 12.70 -7.91
N PHE A 314 -21.75 11.83 -7.41
CA PHE A 314 -20.59 11.32 -8.15
C PHE A 314 -20.78 9.87 -8.54
N SER A 315 -20.25 9.49 -9.69
CA SER A 315 -20.27 8.11 -10.15
C SER A 315 -18.84 7.61 -10.36
N ILE A 316 -18.58 6.38 -9.95
CA ILE A 316 -17.31 5.70 -10.19
C ILE A 316 -17.52 4.68 -11.29
N ILE A 317 -16.62 4.68 -12.26
CA ILE A 317 -16.49 3.61 -13.25
C ILE A 317 -15.15 2.92 -13.03
N GLU A 318 -15.17 1.59 -12.99
CA GLU A 318 -13.98 0.78 -12.81
C GLU A 318 -14.01 -0.48 -13.67
N SER A 319 -12.85 -0.87 -14.19
CA SER A 319 -12.70 -2.13 -14.90
C SER A 319 -12.57 -3.29 -13.91
N MET A 320 -13.28 -4.37 -14.19
CA MET A 320 -13.22 -5.64 -13.47
C MET A 320 -12.52 -6.73 -14.31
N ASP A 321 -12.01 -6.39 -15.49
CA ASP A 321 -11.49 -7.32 -16.50
C ASP A 321 -10.11 -6.85 -17.00
N PRO A 322 -9.13 -7.77 -17.17
CA PRO A 322 -7.78 -7.42 -17.63
C PRO A 322 -7.73 -6.81 -19.04
N GLU A 323 -8.73 -7.05 -19.88
CA GLU A 323 -8.74 -6.61 -21.28
C GLU A 323 -9.53 -5.33 -21.50
N VAL A 324 -10.38 -4.95 -20.53
CA VAL A 324 -11.21 -3.75 -20.62
C VAL A 324 -10.51 -2.59 -19.93
N LYS A 325 -10.29 -1.49 -20.66
CA LYS A 325 -9.73 -0.25 -20.13
C LYS A 325 -10.82 0.78 -19.94
N VAL A 326 -10.86 1.44 -18.79
CA VAL A 326 -11.85 2.48 -18.52
C VAL A 326 -11.70 3.64 -19.49
N ALA A 327 -10.46 3.98 -19.87
CA ALA A 327 -10.18 5.03 -20.85
C ALA A 327 -10.85 4.81 -22.22
N ASP A 328 -11.03 3.56 -22.66
CA ASP A 328 -11.68 3.27 -23.94
C ASP A 328 -13.20 3.43 -23.84
N ILE A 329 -13.79 3.06 -22.69
CA ILE A 329 -15.21 3.31 -22.39
C ILE A 329 -15.49 4.81 -22.32
N MET A 330 -14.62 5.55 -21.64
CA MET A 330 -14.70 7.01 -21.53
C MET A 330 -14.75 7.67 -22.91
N ARG A 331 -13.90 7.22 -23.84
CA ARG A 331 -13.85 7.73 -25.22
C ARG A 331 -15.08 7.31 -26.02
N GLU A 332 -15.50 6.06 -25.92
CA GLU A 332 -16.65 5.51 -26.66
C GLU A 332 -17.96 6.21 -26.28
N PHE A 333 -18.20 6.42 -24.98
CA PHE A 333 -19.45 7.01 -24.47
C PHE A 333 -19.34 8.52 -24.22
N ASN A 334 -18.26 9.16 -24.68
CA ASN A 334 -17.98 10.59 -24.50
C ASN A 334 -18.14 11.07 -23.05
N LEU A 335 -17.65 10.27 -22.11
CA LEU A 335 -17.63 10.61 -20.70
C LEU A 335 -16.45 11.56 -20.41
N LYS A 336 -16.58 12.36 -19.36
CA LYS A 336 -15.47 13.18 -18.84
C LYS A 336 -15.23 12.85 -17.39
N THR A 337 -13.97 12.84 -17.01
CA THR A 337 -13.57 12.79 -15.61
C THR A 337 -14.13 14.00 -14.87
N HIS A 338 -14.28 13.88 -13.55
CA HIS A 338 -14.69 15.00 -12.70
C HIS A 338 -13.78 16.23 -12.89
N GLU A 339 -12.47 16.03 -13.03
CA GLU A 339 -11.52 17.13 -13.26
C GLU A 339 -11.73 17.82 -14.61
N GLU A 340 -11.95 17.06 -15.68
CA GLU A 340 -12.27 17.63 -16.99
C GLU A 340 -13.60 18.39 -16.96
N HIS A 341 -14.62 17.86 -16.27
CA HIS A 341 -15.91 18.51 -16.10
C HIS A 341 -15.77 19.86 -15.39
N MET A 342 -15.03 19.88 -14.27
CA MET A 342 -14.73 21.12 -13.54
C MET A 342 -13.95 22.11 -14.40
N GLN A 343 -12.96 21.65 -15.15
CA GLN A 343 -12.15 22.53 -16.01
C GLN A 343 -13.00 23.18 -17.12
N ILE A 344 -13.93 22.44 -17.71
CA ILE A 344 -14.89 22.96 -18.70
C ILE A 344 -15.75 24.04 -18.04
N ALA A 345 -16.32 23.76 -16.87
CA ALA A 345 -17.16 24.72 -16.14
C ALA A 345 -16.39 26.00 -15.78
N GLU A 346 -15.17 25.89 -15.25
CA GLU A 346 -14.32 27.03 -14.94
C GLU A 346 -14.01 27.89 -16.18
N ASN A 347 -13.75 27.25 -17.32
CA ASN A 347 -13.46 27.97 -18.56
C ASN A 347 -14.69 28.75 -19.08
N GLU A 348 -15.90 28.23 -18.89
CA GLU A 348 -17.13 28.96 -19.19
C GLU A 348 -17.36 30.12 -18.21
N GLN A 349 -17.15 29.90 -16.92
CA GLN A 349 -17.29 30.93 -15.88
C GLN A 349 -16.34 32.11 -16.08
N LYS A 350 -15.08 31.83 -16.47
CA LYS A 350 -14.07 32.86 -16.75
C LYS A 350 -14.52 33.88 -17.81
N LYS A 351 -15.43 33.53 -18.72
CA LYS A 351 -15.98 34.45 -19.73
C LYS A 351 -16.83 35.58 -19.14
N PHE A 352 -17.26 35.44 -17.88
CA PHE A 352 -18.06 36.43 -17.16
C PHE A 352 -17.27 37.20 -16.10
N TRP A 353 -16.01 36.82 -15.84
CA TRP A 353 -15.14 37.45 -14.85
C TRP A 353 -14.07 38.35 -15.49
N LEU A 354 -13.89 38.23 -16.80
CA LEU A 354 -13.12 39.13 -17.66
C LEU A 354 -14.10 40.07 -18.38
#